data_AF-A0A3E0D7N1-F1
#
_entry.id   AF-A0A3E0D7N1-F1
#
_cell.length_a   1.000
_cell.length_b   1.000
_cell.length_c   1.000
_cell.angle_alpha   90.00
_cell.angle_beta   90.00
_cell.angle_gamma   90.00
#
_symmetry.space_group_name_H-M   'P 1'
#
loop_
_entity.id
_entity.type
_entity.pdbx_description
1 polymer ?
#
loop_
_entity_poly.entity_id
_entity_poly.type
_entity_poly.pdbx_seq_one_letter_code
_entity_poly.pdbx_strand_id
1 'polypeptide(L)' 'MWSVIKFLGTLFISFIAMIGALGAENPFPLFAVAWGIWIIYILSLRAKREKKLDKERLIREILDKL' A
#
# COMPACT_ATOMS: atom_id res chain seq x y z
N MET A 1 -10.01 0.65 -10.05
CA MET A 1 -10.24 -0.74 -9.62
C MET A 1 -9.04 -1.36 -8.89
N TRP A 2 -7.86 -1.46 -9.51
CA TRP A 2 -6.69 -2.12 -8.88
C TRP A 2 -6.27 -1.55 -7.51
N SER A 3 -6.29 -0.23 -7.33
CA SER A 3 -5.99 0.39 -6.02
C SER A 3 -7.00 0.02 -4.93
N VAL A 4 -8.27 -0.17 -5.30
CA VAL A 4 -9.35 -0.54 -4.39
C VAL A 4 -9.20 -1.99 -3.95
N ILE A 5 -8.82 -2.89 -4.87
CA ILE A 5 -8.54 -4.30 -4.55
C ILE A 5 -7.38 -4.41 -3.56
N LYS A 6 -6.28 -3.67 -3.80
CA LYS A 6 -5.14 -3.64 -2.85
C LYS A 6 -5.54 -3.10 -1.48
N PHE A 7 -6.38 -2.07 -1.44
CA PHE A 7 -6.89 -1.52 -0.19
C PHE A 7 -7.75 -2.53 0.57
N LEU A 8 -8.73 -3.15 -0.09
CA LEU A 8 -9.58 -4.17 0.49
C LEU A 8 -8.79 -5.39 0.98
N GLY A 9 -7.79 -5.84 0.22
CA GLY A 9 -6.90 -6.92 0.64
C GLY A 9 -6.07 -6.54 1.89
N THR A 10 -5.56 -5.31 1.94
CA THR A 10 -4.81 -4.78 3.10
C THR A 10 -5.70 -4.77 4.35
N LEU A 11 -6.95 -4.30 4.22
CA LEU A 11 -7.94 -4.31 5.30
C LEU A 11 -8.29 -5.73 5.74
N PHE A 12 -8.56 -6.64 4.80
CA PHE A 12 -8.96 -8.01 5.09
C PHE A 12 -7.88 -8.78 5.84
N ILE A 13 -6.62 -8.70 5.37
CA ILE A 13 -5.49 -9.37 6.04
C ILE A 13 -5.25 -8.76 7.43
N SER A 14 -5.33 -7.44 7.56
CA SER A 14 -5.19 -6.77 8.86
C SER A 14 -6.30 -7.18 9.84
N PHE A 15 -7.53 -7.32 9.35
CA PHE A 15 -8.67 -7.77 10.15
C PHE A 15 -8.47 -9.20 10.65
N ILE A 16 -8.06 -10.13 9.79
CA ILE A 16 -7.76 -11.52 10.21
C ILE A 16 -6.62 -11.55 11.23
N ALA A 17 -5.55 -10.78 11.00
CA ALA A 17 -4.44 -10.70 11.94
C ALA A 17 -4.89 -10.16 13.31
N MET A 18 -5.80 -9.17 13.33
CA MET A 18 -6.39 -8.64 14.56
C MET A 18 -7.23 -9.68 15.29
N ILE A 19 -8.10 -10.41 14.58
CA ILE A 19 -8.91 -11.49 15.17
C ILE A 19 -8.01 -12.59 15.74
N GLY A 20 -6.98 -12.99 15.01
CA GLY A 20 -5.99 -13.95 15.50
C GLY A 20 -5.28 -13.46 16.77
N ALA A 21 -4.98 -12.16 16.85
CA ALA A 21 -4.25 -11.59 17.97
C ALA A 21 -5.07 -11.63 19.26
N LEU A 22 -6.40 -11.50 19.18
CA LEU A 22 -7.29 -11.62 20.34
C LEU A 22 -7.29 -13.02 20.97
N GLY A 23 -6.96 -14.05 20.19
CA GLY A 23 -6.91 -15.45 20.66
C GLY A 23 -5.50 -16.01 20.89
N ALA A 24 -4.45 -15.22 20.65
CA ALA A 24 -3.07 -15.68 20.73
C ALA A 24 -2.45 -15.42 22.10
N GLU A 25 -1.73 -16.41 22.64
CA GLU A 25 -0.92 -16.25 23.87
C GLU A 25 0.18 -15.19 23.68
N ASN A 26 0.72 -15.09 22.47
CA ASN A 26 1.65 -14.05 22.06
C ASN A 26 1.14 -13.35 20.79
N PRO A 27 0.58 -12.12 20.89
CA PRO A 27 0.00 -11.41 19.75
C PRO A 27 1.03 -10.67 18.88
N PHE A 28 2.28 -10.51 19.32
CA PHE A 28 3.29 -9.72 18.61
C PHE A 28 3.53 -10.15 17.15
N PRO A 29 3.63 -11.45 16.80
CA PRO A 29 3.78 -11.88 15.41
C PRO A 29 2.63 -11.41 14.51
N LEU A 30 1.41 -11.38 15.03
CA LEU A 30 0.23 -10.98 14.27
C LEU A 30 0.18 -9.47 14.06
N PHE A 31 0.63 -8.69 15.05
CA PHE A 31 0.87 -7.25 14.84
C PHE A 31 1.94 -7.00 13.79
N ALA A 32 3.05 -7.74 13.81
CA ALA A 32 4.09 -7.61 12.80
C ALA A 32 3.57 -7.88 11.38
N VAL A 33 2.71 -8.89 11.22
CA VAL A 33 2.02 -9.16 9.94
C VAL A 33 1.11 -7.99 9.56
N ALA A 34 0.23 -7.53 10.44
CA ALA A 34 -0.68 -6.42 10.16
C ALA A 34 0.07 -5.16 9.72
N TRP A 35 1.09 -4.75 10.48
CA TRP A 35 1.92 -3.60 10.17
C TRP A 35 2.73 -3.79 8.88
N GLY A 36 3.28 -4.99 8.65
CA GLY A 36 4.02 -5.32 7.42
C GLY A 36 3.17 -5.15 6.16
N ILE A 37 1.93 -5.63 6.17
CA ILE A 37 1.00 -5.44 5.05
C ILE A 37 0.69 -3.95 4.80
N TRP A 38 0.50 -3.16 5.85
CA TRP A 38 0.27 -1.71 5.72
C TRP A 38 1.48 -0.97 5.12
N ILE A 39 2.69 -1.31 5.55
CA ILE A 39 3.91 -0.72 5.00
C ILE A 39 4.00 -1.00 3.50
N ILE A 40 3.80 -2.26 3.09
CA ILE A 40 3.82 -2.65 1.66
C ILE A 40 2.75 -1.87 0.88
N TYR A 41 1.53 -1.76 1.43
CA TYR A 41 0.46 -1.00 0.79
C TYR A 41 0.84 0.47 0.58
N ILE A 42 1.33 1.15 1.62
CA ILE A 42 1.73 2.57 1.58
C ILE A 42 2.87 2.78 0.58
N LEU A 43 3.90 1.92 0.59
CA LEU A 43 5.00 1.99 -0.37
C LEU A 43 4.50 1.82 -1.81
N SER A 44 3.52 0.93 -2.03
CA SER A 44 2.92 0.75 -3.35
C SER A 44 2.16 2.00 -3.84
N LEU A 45 1.57 2.78 -2.93
CA LEU A 45 0.92 4.05 -3.25
C LEU A 45 1.95 5.12 -3.62
N ARG A 46 3.06 5.22 -2.88
CA ARG A 46 4.14 6.18 -3.14
C ARG A 46 4.78 5.94 -4.52
N ALA A 47 5.17 4.69 -4.81
CA ALA A 47 5.77 4.33 -6.09
C ALA A 47 4.85 4.66 -7.29
N LYS A 48 3.52 4.55 -7.12
CA LYS A 48 2.56 4.90 -8.16
C LYS A 48 2.45 6.43 -8.35
N ARG A 49 2.61 7.21 -7.28
CA ARG A 49 2.59 8.68 -7.32
C ARG A 49 3.82 9.23 -8.02
N GLU A 50 5.01 8.69 -7.71
CA GLU A 50 6.27 9.07 -8.36
C GLU A 50 6.21 8.83 -9.88
N LYS A 51 5.76 7.65 -10.31
CA LYS A 51 5.57 7.34 -11.73
C LYS A 51 4.60 8.29 -12.46
N LYS A 52 3.59 8.82 -11.76
CA LYS A 52 2.67 9.81 -12.34
C LYS A 52 3.37 11.17 -12.50
N LEU A 53 4.10 11.61 -11.48
CA LEU A 53 4.83 12.88 -11.51
C LEU A 53 5.91 12.87 -12.59
N ASP A 54 6.64 11.77 -12.76
CA ASP A 54 7.65 11.65 -13.82
C ASP A 54 7.01 11.71 -15.21
N LYS A 55 5.87 11.06 -15.41
CA LYS A 55 5.14 11.13 -16.68
C LYS A 55 4.64 12.55 -16.97
N GLU A 56 4.14 13.25 -15.96
CA GLU A 56 3.70 14.64 -16.10
C GLU A 56 4.86 15.59 -16.39
N ARG A 57 6.05 15.37 -15.79
CA ARG A 57 7.27 16.13 -16.11
C ARG A 57 7.71 15.91 -17.56
N LEU A 58 7.78 14.66 -18.01
CA LEU A 58 8.15 14.32 -19.39
C LEU A 58 7.19 14.96 -20.42
N ILE A 59 5.88 14.98 -20.13
CA ILE A 59 4.90 15.62 -21.02
C ILE A 59 5.12 17.13 -21.07
N ARG A 60 5.41 17.79 -19.95
CA ARG A 60 5.72 19.23 -19.92
C ARG A 60 6.99 19.54 -20.69
N GLU A 61 8.06 18.78 -20.51
CA GLU A 61 9.32 18.97 -21.26
C GLU A 61 9.16 18.81 -22.77
N ILE A 62 8.28 17.89 -23.22
CA ILE A 62 7.97 17.73 -24.65
C ILE A 62 7.16 18.94 -25.15
N LEU A 63 6.20 19.42 -24.37
CA LEU A 63 5.35 20.56 -24.74
C LEU A 63 6.13 21.88 -24.80
N ASP A 64 7.09 22.09 -23.88
CA ASP A 64 7.92 23.30 -23.82
C ASP A 64 8.97 23.37 -24.95
N LYS A 65 9.26 22.24 -25.63
CA LYS A 65 10.20 22.16 -26.76
C LYS A 65 9.54 22.25 -28.14
N LEU A 66 8.20 22.30 -28.20
CA LEU A 66 7.43 22.39 -29.44
C LEU A 66 7.05 23.84 -29.73
#